data_AF-H5TW56-F1
#
_entry.id   AF-H5TW56-F1
#
_cell.length_a   1.000
_cell.length_b   1.000
_cell.length_c   1.000
_cell.angle_alpha   90.00
_cell.angle_beta   90.00
_cell.angle_gamma   90.00
#
_symmetry.space_group_name_H-M   'P 1'
#
loop_
_entity.id
_entity.type
_entity.pdbx_description
1 polymer ?
#
loop_
_entity_poly.entity_id
_entity_poly.type
_entity_poly.pdbx_seq_one_letter_code
_entity_poly.pdbx_strand_id
1 'polypeptide(L)'
;MFAETSDLESLVSALGEMPAAESEADAAARLTVLEEIKSACAAAQAREAARLDELRRADEQQRGVPKTRQGRGLSAEIGIARKASPQKGSQYLGFARAIEHEMPHTRDALASGRLTEWRATILVR
;
A
#
# COMPACT_ATOMS: atom_id res chain seq x y z
N MET A 1 4.83 2.47 16.62
CA MET A 1 4.90 3.13 15.29
C MET A 1 6.03 2.44 14.56
N PHE A 2 5.76 1.80 13.42
CA PHE A 2 6.82 1.20 12.58
C PHE A 2 7.68 2.35 12.05
N ALA A 3 8.90 2.49 12.54
CA ALA A 3 9.80 3.58 12.20
C ALA A 3 10.86 3.14 11.19
N GLU A 4 11.18 1.84 11.20
CA GLU A 4 12.19 1.23 10.35
C GLU A 4 11.62 0.04 9.56
N THR A 5 12.27 -0.31 8.45
CA THR A 5 11.89 -1.49 7.64
C THR A 5 11.98 -2.80 8.43
N SER A 6 12.92 -2.89 9.37
CA SER A 6 13.12 -4.03 10.28
C SER A 6 11.89 -4.32 11.16
N ASP A 7 11.14 -3.29 11.55
CA ASP A 7 9.90 -3.45 12.30
C ASP A 7 8.85 -4.18 11.45
N LEU A 8 8.76 -3.86 10.15
CA LEU A 8 7.84 -4.52 9.21
C LEU A 8 8.24 -5.96 8.92
N GLU A 9 9.54 -6.23 8.79
CA GLU A 9 10.08 -7.59 8.64
C GLU A 9 9.73 -8.47 9.85
N SER A 10 9.86 -7.91 11.05
CA SER A 10 9.51 -8.57 12.31
C SER A 10 8.01 -8.91 12.37
N LEU A 11 7.13 -7.98 11.95
CA LEU A 11 5.69 -8.25 11.85
C LEU A 11 5.38 -9.40 10.88
N VAL A 12 6.01 -9.41 9.70
CA VAL A 12 5.80 -10.47 8.70
C VAL A 12 6.25 -11.83 9.25
N SER A 13 7.40 -11.89 9.92
CA SER A 13 7.87 -13.11 10.59
C SER A 13 6.88 -13.59 11.64
N ALA A 14 6.41 -12.69 12.52
CA ALA A 14 5.47 -13.01 13.58
C ALA A 14 4.14 -13.57 13.04
N LEU A 15 3.60 -12.99 11.97
CA LEU A 15 2.37 -13.50 11.32
C LEU A 15 2.58 -14.88 10.67
N GLY A 16 3.78 -15.15 10.14
CA GLY A 16 4.12 -16.45 9.53
C GLY A 16 4.28 -17.60 10.53
N GLU A 17 4.65 -17.28 11.77
CA GLU A 17 4.86 -18.25 12.86
C GLU A 17 3.65 -18.41 13.78
N MET A 18 2.53 -17.72 13.51
CA MET A 18 1.33 -17.80 14.34
C MET A 18 0.80 -19.25 14.41
N PRO A 19 0.55 -19.78 15.63
CA PRO A 19 -0.08 -21.08 15.77
C PRO A 19 -1.53 -21.03 15.28
N ALA A 20 -2.09 -22.18 14.91
CA ALA A 20 -3.51 -22.29 14.57
C ALA A 20 -4.40 -21.82 15.74
N ALA A 21 -5.62 -21.37 15.44
CA ALA A 21 -6.60 -21.03 16.46
C ALA A 21 -7.05 -22.29 17.22
N GLU A 22 -7.29 -22.16 18.53
CA GLU A 22 -7.73 -23.27 19.39
C GLU A 22 -9.26 -23.44 19.39
N SER A 23 -10.00 -22.44 18.90
CA SER A 23 -11.46 -22.46 18.80
C SER A 23 -11.96 -21.79 17.52
N GLU A 24 -13.22 -22.08 17.16
CA GLU A 24 -13.91 -21.43 16.03
C GLU A 24 -14.04 -19.91 16.24
N ALA A 25 -14.38 -19.48 17.46
CA ALA A 25 -14.51 -18.07 17.79
C ALA A 25 -13.17 -17.33 17.65
N ASP A 26 -12.07 -17.95 18.09
CA ASP A 26 -10.73 -17.38 17.91
C ASP A 26 -10.34 -17.33 16.44
N ALA A 27 -10.67 -18.35 15.65
CA ALA A 27 -10.42 -18.36 14.22
C ALA A 27 -11.14 -17.21 13.52
N ALA A 28 -12.43 -17.01 13.83
CA ALA A 28 -13.23 -15.93 13.27
C ALA A 28 -12.68 -14.55 13.67
N ALA A 29 -12.34 -14.34 14.95
CA ALA A 29 -11.75 -13.09 15.42
C ALA A 29 -10.39 -12.79 14.76
N ARG A 30 -9.52 -13.80 14.63
CA ARG A 30 -8.22 -13.67 13.96
C ARG A 30 -8.40 -13.31 12.48
N LEU A 31 -9.35 -13.89 11.78
CA LEU A 31 -9.64 -13.54 10.38
C LEU A 31 -10.02 -12.07 10.22
N THR A 32 -10.84 -11.52 11.11
CA THR A 32 -11.19 -10.10 11.11
C THR A 32 -9.95 -9.21 11.28
N VAL A 33 -9.14 -9.47 12.30
CA VAL A 33 -7.93 -8.68 12.57
C VAL A 33 -6.91 -8.80 11.44
N LEU A 34 -6.74 -9.99 10.86
CA LEU A 34 -5.82 -10.20 9.72
C LEU A 34 -6.29 -9.41 8.48
N GLU A 35 -7.59 -9.30 8.23
CA GLU A 35 -8.12 -8.47 7.13
C GLU A 35 -7.93 -6.96 7.40
N GLU A 36 -8.08 -6.52 8.66
CA GLU A 36 -7.77 -5.15 9.08
C GLU A 36 -6.29 -4.84 8.89
N ILE A 37 -5.39 -5.77 9.27
CA ILE A 37 -3.95 -5.67 9.00
C ILE A 37 -3.68 -5.57 7.50
N LYS A 38 -4.31 -6.41 6.67
CA LYS A 38 -4.15 -6.34 5.21
C LYS A 38 -4.56 -4.98 4.67
N SER A 39 -5.66 -4.44 5.17
CA SER A 39 -6.18 -3.12 4.79
C SER A 39 -5.23 -1.99 5.21
N ALA A 40 -4.71 -2.03 6.44
CA ALA A 40 -3.70 -1.09 6.93
C ALA A 40 -2.40 -1.17 6.10
N CYS A 41 -1.95 -2.38 5.74
CA CYS A 41 -0.83 -2.60 4.84
C CYS A 41 -1.07 -1.98 3.46
N ALA A 42 -2.28 -2.10 2.90
CA ALA A 42 -2.62 -1.49 1.62
C ALA A 42 -2.59 0.04 1.68
N ALA A 43 -3.08 0.66 2.76
CA ALA A 43 -2.95 2.11 2.98
C ALA A 43 -1.48 2.54 3.09
N ALA A 44 -0.66 1.80 3.84
CA ALA A 44 0.78 2.09 3.96
C ALA A 44 1.50 1.96 2.61
N GLN A 45 1.20 0.91 1.83
CA GLN A 45 1.75 0.73 0.49
C GLN A 45 1.37 1.87 -0.46
N ALA A 46 0.13 2.37 -0.37
CA ALA A 46 -0.31 3.52 -1.16
C ALA A 46 0.45 4.80 -0.76
N ARG A 47 0.62 5.06 0.53
CA ARG A 47 1.43 6.18 1.02
C ARG A 47 2.88 6.12 0.53
N GLU A 48 3.53 4.97 0.65
CA GLU A 48 4.91 4.79 0.17
C GLU A 48 5.02 4.93 -1.35
N ALA A 49 4.02 4.44 -2.11
CA ALA A 49 3.99 4.61 -3.56
C ALA A 49 3.82 6.08 -3.99
N ALA A 50 2.96 6.84 -3.31
CA ALA A 50 2.82 8.28 -3.54
C ALA A 50 4.12 9.03 -3.18
N ARG A 51 4.71 8.70 -2.02
CA ARG A 51 5.98 9.29 -1.57
C ARG A 51 7.12 9.01 -2.54
N LEU A 52 7.21 7.79 -3.06
CA LEU A 52 8.20 7.41 -4.06
C LEU A 52 8.02 8.19 -5.37
N ASP A 53 6.79 8.44 -5.82
CA ASP A 53 6.49 9.28 -6.99
C ASP A 53 6.98 10.72 -6.81
N GLU A 54 6.70 11.32 -5.66
CA GLU A 54 7.19 12.66 -5.32
C GLU A 54 8.72 12.72 -5.31
N LEU A 55 9.38 11.77 -4.64
CA LEU A 55 10.84 11.69 -4.57
C LEU A 55 11.47 11.53 -5.96
N ARG A 56 10.93 10.61 -6.78
CA ARG A 56 11.42 10.36 -8.13
C ARG A 56 11.31 11.62 -8.99
N ARG A 57 10.17 12.30 -8.96
CA ARG A 57 9.96 13.52 -9.74
C ARG A 57 10.86 14.66 -9.28
N ALA A 58 11.09 14.78 -7.97
CA ALA A 58 12.00 15.78 -7.42
C ALA A 58 13.46 15.54 -7.88
N ASP A 59 13.96 14.31 -7.78
CA ASP A 59 15.29 13.92 -8.28
C ASP A 59 15.43 14.21 -9.79
N GLU A 60 14.47 13.74 -10.59
CA GLU A 60 14.50 13.91 -12.04
C GLU A 60 14.42 15.39 -12.45
N GLN A 61 13.66 16.20 -11.72
CA GLN A 61 13.64 17.65 -11.93
C GLN A 61 15.01 18.28 -11.64
N GLN A 62 15.66 17.91 -10.53
CA GLN A 62 17.00 18.41 -10.19
C GLN A 62 18.04 18.02 -11.27
N ARG A 63 17.87 16.85 -11.88
CA ARG A 63 18.70 16.35 -12.97
C ARG A 63 18.33 16.91 -14.35
N GLY A 64 17.37 17.83 -14.44
CA GLY A 64 16.95 18.46 -15.69
C GLY A 64 16.16 17.55 -16.64
N VAL A 65 15.56 16.46 -16.14
CA VAL A 65 14.69 15.60 -16.93
C VAL A 65 13.43 16.38 -17.32
N PRO A 66 13.07 16.45 -18.62
CA PRO A 66 11.84 17.11 -19.07
C PRO A 66 10.60 16.57 -18.35
N LYS A 67 9.66 17.45 -17.97
CA LYS A 67 8.43 17.08 -17.23
C LYS A 67 7.66 15.91 -17.88
N THR A 68 7.61 15.85 -19.21
CA THR A 68 6.94 14.77 -19.97
C THR A 68 7.61 13.41 -19.85
N ARG A 69 8.86 13.35 -19.36
CA ARG A 69 9.63 12.13 -19.14
C ARG A 69 9.78 11.74 -17.68
N GLN A 70 9.34 12.59 -16.75
CA GLN A 70 9.44 12.30 -15.32
C GLN A 70 8.50 11.17 -14.90
N GLY A 71 8.96 10.31 -14.00
CA GLY A 71 8.22 9.16 -13.48
C GLY A 71 8.05 8.01 -14.48
N ARG A 72 8.72 8.03 -15.64
CA ARG A 72 8.67 6.92 -16.59
C ARG A 72 9.25 5.66 -15.95
N GLY A 73 8.52 4.55 -16.06
CA GLY A 73 8.92 3.26 -15.48
C GLY A 73 8.53 3.06 -14.02
N LEU A 74 8.18 4.13 -13.30
CA LEU A 74 7.87 4.05 -11.87
C LEU A 74 6.70 3.10 -11.55
N SER A 75 5.66 3.10 -12.38
CA SER A 75 4.53 2.18 -12.17
C SER A 75 4.93 0.71 -12.30
N ALA A 76 5.89 0.38 -13.17
CA ALA A 76 6.42 -0.97 -13.28
C ALA A 76 7.27 -1.35 -12.06
N GLU A 77 8.10 -0.44 -11.55
CA GLU A 77 8.86 -0.61 -10.31
C GLU A 77 7.94 -0.90 -9.12
N ILE A 78 6.86 -0.10 -8.96
CA ILE A 78 5.83 -0.32 -7.93
C ILE A 78 5.15 -1.68 -8.11
N GLY A 79 4.83 -2.06 -9.35
CA GLY A 79 4.26 -3.37 -9.66
C GLY A 79 5.16 -4.51 -9.18
N ILE A 80 6.45 -4.47 -9.52
CA ILE A 80 7.46 -5.45 -9.10
C ILE A 80 7.57 -5.50 -7.58
N ALA A 81 7.69 -4.35 -6.90
CA ALA A 81 7.78 -4.27 -5.45
C ALA A 81 6.55 -4.88 -4.75
N ARG A 82 5.36 -4.69 -5.33
CA ARG A 82 4.10 -5.29 -4.86
C ARG A 82 3.83 -6.70 -5.40
N LYS A 83 4.84 -7.34 -6.01
CA LYS A 83 4.75 -8.71 -6.59
C LYS A 83 3.58 -8.86 -7.58
N ALA A 84 3.36 -7.84 -8.40
CA ALA A 84 2.26 -7.74 -9.34
C ALA A 84 2.73 -7.39 -10.77
N SER A 85 1.84 -7.54 -11.75
CA SER A 85 2.16 -7.18 -13.14
C SER A 85 2.37 -5.67 -13.30
N PRO A 86 3.12 -5.21 -14.32
CA PRO A 86 3.29 -3.78 -14.60
C PRO A 86 1.96 -3.04 -14.80
N GLN A 87 0.97 -3.70 -15.42
CA GLN A 87 -0.38 -3.15 -15.58
C GLN A 87 -1.04 -2.88 -14.23
N LYS A 88 -0.89 -3.80 -13.27
CA LYS A 88 -1.40 -3.63 -11.91
C LYS A 88 -0.62 -2.54 -11.16
N GLY A 89 0.68 -2.42 -11.42
CA GLY A 89 1.52 -1.32 -10.91
C GLY A 89 1.00 0.06 -11.28
N SER A 90 0.53 0.26 -12.51
CA SER A 90 -0.12 1.52 -12.92
C SER A 90 -1.41 1.80 -12.16
N GLN A 91 -2.22 0.76 -11.88
CA GLN A 91 -3.42 0.90 -11.04
C GLN A 91 -3.04 1.29 -9.60
N TYR A 92 -2.00 0.68 -9.05
CA TYR A 92 -1.52 1.00 -7.70
C TYR A 92 -0.99 2.43 -7.58
N LEU A 93 -0.24 2.90 -8.58
CA LEU A 93 0.24 4.29 -8.58
C LEU A 93 -0.91 5.29 -8.73
N GLY A 94 -1.89 5.01 -9.59
CA GLY A 94 -3.10 5.83 -9.71
C GLY A 94 -3.91 5.86 -8.41
N PHE A 95 -4.12 4.68 -7.81
CA PHE A 95 -4.81 4.53 -6.53
C PHE A 95 -4.12 5.29 -5.40
N ALA A 96 -2.79 5.17 -5.30
CA ALA A 96 -1.97 5.87 -4.31
C ALA A 96 -2.15 7.40 -4.40
N ARG A 97 -2.01 7.96 -5.61
CA ARG A 97 -2.20 9.40 -5.83
C ARG A 97 -3.59 9.87 -5.41
N ALA A 98 -4.63 9.15 -5.83
CA ALA A 98 -6.01 9.53 -5.54
C ALA A 98 -6.30 9.50 -4.03
N ILE A 99 -5.94 8.44 -3.31
CA ILE A 99 -6.29 8.38 -1.88
C ILE A 99 -5.46 9.33 -1.02
N GLU A 100 -4.21 9.64 -1.42
CA GLU A 100 -3.36 10.56 -0.66
C GLU A 100 -3.70 12.03 -0.90
N HIS A 101 -4.07 12.40 -2.14
CA HIS A 101 -4.26 13.81 -2.50
C HIS A 101 -5.72 14.23 -2.65
N GLU A 102 -6.63 13.29 -2.93
CA GLU A 102 -8.02 13.60 -3.30
C GLU A 102 -9.03 12.97 -2.33
N MET A 103 -8.73 11.82 -1.73
CA MET A 103 -9.68 11.05 -0.91
C MET A 103 -9.14 10.70 0.49
N PRO A 104 -8.81 11.69 1.35
CA PRO A 104 -8.22 11.43 2.67
C PRO A 104 -9.11 10.57 3.57
N HIS A 105 -10.44 10.70 3.49
CA HIS A 105 -11.35 9.85 4.27
C HIS A 105 -11.35 8.38 3.81
N THR A 106 -11.14 8.13 2.52
CA THR A 106 -10.97 6.77 1.99
C THR A 106 -9.66 6.17 2.48
N ARG A 107 -8.58 6.95 2.47
CA ARG A 107 -7.28 6.56 3.04
C ARG A 107 -7.42 6.21 4.52
N ASP A 108 -8.05 7.06 5.32
CA ASP A 108 -8.19 6.85 6.76
C ASP A 108 -9.10 5.64 7.07
N ALA A 109 -10.14 5.41 6.27
CA ALA A 109 -10.99 4.22 6.38
C ALA A 109 -10.25 2.92 6.01
N LEU A 110 -9.36 2.96 5.01
CA LEU A 110 -8.50 1.84 4.65
C LEU A 110 -7.44 1.58 5.73
N ALA A 111 -6.79 2.64 6.23
CA ALA A 111 -5.77 2.55 7.27
C ALA A 111 -6.30 1.99 8.60
N SER A 112 -7.56 2.26 8.92
CA SER A 112 -8.26 1.75 10.10
C SER A 112 -8.90 0.36 9.90
N GLY A 113 -8.79 -0.25 8.71
CA GLY A 113 -9.41 -1.56 8.43
C GLY A 113 -10.92 -1.53 8.17
N ARG A 114 -11.57 -0.37 8.24
CA ARG A 114 -13.01 -0.21 7.95
C ARG A 114 -13.35 -0.48 6.48
N LEU A 115 -12.40 -0.22 5.57
CA LEU A 115 -12.49 -0.59 4.17
C LEU A 115 -11.40 -1.61 3.83
N THR A 116 -11.74 -2.56 2.98
CA THR A 116 -10.75 -3.42 2.32
C THR A 116 -10.13 -2.68 1.14
N GLU A 117 -8.92 -3.06 0.71
CA GLU A 117 -8.27 -2.49 -0.48
C GLU A 117 -9.16 -2.57 -1.72
N TRP A 118 -9.88 -3.68 -1.89
CA TRP A 118 -10.81 -3.86 -3.00
C TRP A 118 -11.94 -2.83 -2.96
N ARG A 119 -12.56 -2.60 -1.80
CA ARG A 119 -13.62 -1.59 -1.64
C ARG A 119 -13.09 -0.18 -1.87
N ALA A 120 -11.92 0.14 -1.33
CA ALA A 120 -11.27 1.43 -1.58
C ALA A 120 -10.96 1.64 -3.08
N THR A 121 -10.50 0.59 -3.78
CA THR A 121 -10.24 0.64 -5.23
C THR A 121 -11.51 0.91 -6.03
N ILE A 122 -12.69 0.47 -5.58
CA ILE A 122 -13.97 0.80 -6.24
C ILE A 122 -14.29 2.29 -6.11
N LEU A 123 -14.01 2.90 -4.96
CA LEU A 123 -14.31 4.32 -4.71
C LEU A 123 -13.44 5.29 -5.51
N VAL A 124 -12.24 4.86 -5.92
CA VAL A 124 -11.23 5.66 -6.63
C VAL A 124 -11.43 5.64 -8.16
N ARG A 125 -12.48 4.96 -8.67
CA ARG A 125 -12.76 4.86 -10.10
C ARG A 125 -13.51 6.06 -10.66
#